data_AF-A0A6G8ARJ8-F1
#
_entry.id   AF-A0A6G8ARJ8-F1
#
_cell.length_a   1.000
_cell.length_b   1.000
_cell.length_c   1.000
_cell.angle_alpha   90.00
_cell.angle_beta   90.00
_cell.angle_gamma   90.00
#
_symmetry.space_group_name_H-M   'P 1'
#
loop_
_entity.id
_entity.type
_entity.pdbx_description
1 polymer ?
#
loop_
_entity_poly.entity_id
_entity_poly.type
_entity_poly.pdbx_seq_one_letter_code
_entity_poly.pdbx_strand_id
1 'polypeptide(L)'
;MFDFDELNEIEKYFHLDELNKQLEQSKKDLSSWFYSQTMLTRLEYTELGVISRGFRQDTKVPSLLKGIEYIDQRIERNELRLKYFVRYLTELPQKECDKLLSIFRLGETNKLTKKMYHKTLEEIYEIEAMICLREGIEPEQVNSYVEITEDFNENLENLCDYFAI
;
A
#
# COMPACT_ATOMS: atom_id res chain seq x y z
N MET A 1 25.14 9.33 1.29
CA MET A 1 24.47 8.06 1.56
C MET A 1 23.03 8.27 1.17
N PHE A 2 22.42 7.36 0.41
CA PHE A 2 20.99 7.44 0.12
C PHE A 2 20.24 6.98 1.36
N ASP A 3 19.08 7.58 1.62
CA ASP A 3 18.20 7.09 2.67
C ASP A 3 17.61 5.76 2.21
N PHE A 4 17.56 4.78 3.11
CA PHE A 4 17.04 3.46 2.81
C PHE A 4 15.53 3.51 2.56
N ASP A 5 14.81 4.34 3.30
CA ASP A 5 13.35 4.41 3.23
C ASP A 5 12.90 5.08 1.92
N GLU A 6 13.53 6.20 1.55
CA GLU A 6 13.31 6.88 0.26
C GLU A 6 13.66 5.97 -0.94
N LEU A 7 14.71 5.16 -0.81
CA LEU A 7 15.11 4.25 -1.88
C LEU A 7 14.12 3.09 -2.06
N ASN A 8 13.58 2.57 -0.95
CA ASN A 8 12.49 1.61 -0.98
C ASN A 8 11.23 2.20 -1.61
N GLU A 9 10.95 3.49 -1.37
CA GLU A 9 9.80 4.17 -1.96
C GLU A 9 9.92 4.27 -3.48
N ILE A 10 11.09 4.69 -3.97
CA ILE A 10 11.38 4.68 -5.41
C ILE A 10 11.22 3.26 -5.98
N GLU A 11 11.75 2.24 -5.30
CA GLU A 11 11.63 0.85 -5.73
C GLU A 11 10.17 0.39 -5.83
N LYS A 12 9.31 0.76 -4.86
CA LYS A 12 7.87 0.45 -4.90
C LYS A 12 7.23 1.01 -6.17
N TYR A 13 7.57 2.23 -6.57
CA TYR A 13 7.05 2.87 -7.78
C TYR A 13 7.38 2.10 -9.06
N PHE A 14 8.58 1.51 -9.14
CA PHE A 14 8.97 0.64 -10.27
C PHE A 14 8.25 -0.72 -10.28
N HIS A 15 7.69 -1.14 -9.14
CA HIS A 15 7.01 -2.43 -8.98
C HIS A 15 5.49 -2.30 -8.78
N LEU A 16 4.89 -1.11 -8.99
CA LEU A 16 3.45 -0.88 -8.82
C LEU A 16 2.58 -1.83 -9.65
N ASP A 17 2.99 -2.15 -10.88
CA ASP A 17 2.29 -3.12 -11.73
C ASP A 17 2.24 -4.52 -11.11
N GLU A 18 3.35 -4.94 -10.49
CA GLU A 18 3.42 -6.25 -9.82
C GLU A 18 2.58 -6.25 -8.54
N LEU A 19 2.65 -5.17 -7.77
CA LEU A 19 1.81 -4.97 -6.58
C LEU A 19 0.32 -5.00 -6.94
N ASN A 20 -0.09 -4.38 -8.04
CA ASN A 20 -1.48 -4.42 -8.51
C ASN A 20 -1.91 -5.84 -8.87
N LYS A 21 -1.07 -6.63 -9.55
CA LYS A 21 -1.35 -8.04 -9.83
C LYS A 21 -1.48 -8.88 -8.56
N GLN A 22 -0.64 -8.62 -7.56
CA GLN A 22 -0.72 -9.29 -6.26
C GLN A 22 -2.01 -8.92 -5.51
N LEU A 23 -2.45 -7.66 -5.58
CA LEU A 23 -3.73 -7.21 -5.02
C LEU A 23 -4.92 -7.84 -5.72
N GLU A 24 -4.92 -7.91 -7.05
CA GLU A 24 -5.95 -8.62 -7.83
C GLU A 24 -6.02 -10.11 -7.46
N GLN A 25 -4.87 -10.76 -7.28
CA GLN A 25 -4.82 -12.15 -6.84
C GLN A 25 -5.38 -12.29 -5.42
N SER A 26 -4.99 -11.39 -4.51
CA SER A 26 -5.51 -11.37 -3.14
C SER A 26 -7.03 -11.21 -3.09
N LYS A 27 -7.60 -10.38 -3.98
CA LYS A 27 -9.07 -10.24 -4.12
C LYS A 27 -9.74 -11.54 -4.58
N LYS A 28 -9.13 -12.27 -5.53
CA LYS A 28 -9.61 -13.59 -5.97
C LYS A 28 -9.53 -14.62 -4.84
N ASP A 29 -8.43 -14.63 -4.10
CA ASP A 29 -8.20 -15.55 -2.99
C ASP A 29 -9.17 -15.30 -1.83
N LEU A 30 -9.42 -14.02 -1.49
CA LEU A 30 -10.42 -13.61 -0.50
C LEU A 30 -11.82 -14.11 -0.88
N SER A 31 -12.19 -13.96 -2.15
CA SER A 31 -13.46 -14.43 -2.68
C SER A 31 -13.55 -15.96 -2.63
N SER A 32 -12.52 -16.65 -3.10
CA SER A 32 -12.43 -18.11 -3.08
C SER A 32 -12.53 -18.66 -1.65
N TRP A 33 -11.78 -18.09 -0.71
CA TRP A 33 -11.83 -18.44 0.71
C TRP A 33 -13.23 -18.26 1.28
N PHE A 34 -13.90 -17.15 0.98
CA PHE A 34 -15.26 -16.90 1.47
C PHE A 34 -16.25 -17.94 0.96
N TYR A 35 -16.22 -18.25 -0.34
CA TYR A 35 -17.12 -19.23 -0.94
C TYR A 35 -16.77 -20.68 -0.57
N SER A 36 -15.55 -20.94 -0.09
CA SER A 36 -15.17 -22.25 0.46
C SER A 36 -15.73 -22.54 1.85
N GLN A 37 -16.32 -21.54 2.52
CA GLN A 37 -16.84 -21.69 3.88
C GLN A 37 -18.12 -22.52 3.91
N THR A 38 -18.20 -23.42 4.89
CA THR A 38 -19.42 -24.18 5.19
C THR A 38 -20.49 -23.25 5.74
N MET A 39 -21.56 -23.02 4.98
CA MET A 39 -22.70 -22.17 5.38
C MET A 39 -23.73 -22.88 6.28
N LEU A 40 -23.36 -24.03 6.84
CA LEU A 40 -24.26 -24.85 7.65
C LEU A 40 -24.30 -24.37 9.11
N THR A 41 -25.43 -24.60 9.74
CA THR A 41 -25.60 -24.42 11.18
C THR A 41 -24.91 -25.56 11.93
N ARG A 42 -24.01 -25.22 12.85
CA ARG A 42 -23.28 -26.19 13.69
C ARG A 42 -23.61 -26.01 15.16
N LEU A 43 -23.53 -27.10 15.92
CA LEU A 43 -23.63 -27.06 17.37
C LEU A 43 -22.24 -26.81 17.95
N GLU A 44 -22.12 -25.78 18.80
CA GLU A 44 -20.90 -25.44 19.52
C GLU A 44 -21.12 -25.63 21.02
N TYR A 45 -20.17 -26.31 21.67
CA TYR A 45 -20.15 -26.45 23.12
C TYR A 45 -19.39 -25.26 23.71
N THR A 46 -20.06 -24.49 24.54
CA THR A 46 -19.49 -23.34 25.25
C THR A 46 -19.69 -23.52 26.76
N GLU A 47 -19.05 -22.68 27.57
CA GLU A 47 -19.22 -22.69 29.03
C GLU A 47 -20.69 -22.46 29.47
N LEU A 48 -21.50 -21.85 28.61
CA LEU A 48 -22.93 -21.60 28.82
C LEU A 48 -23.83 -22.73 28.29
N GLY A 49 -23.26 -23.80 27.72
CA GLY A 49 -23.99 -24.95 27.17
C GLY A 49 -23.84 -25.11 25.66
N VAL A 50 -24.74 -25.90 25.08
CA VAL A 50 -24.78 -26.18 23.63
C VAL A 50 -25.54 -25.07 22.92
N ILE A 51 -24.85 -24.33 22.05
CA ILE A 51 -25.45 -23.28 21.24
C ILE A 51 -25.42 -23.66 19.76
N SER A 52 -26.47 -23.29 19.04
CA SER A 52 -26.54 -23.44 17.59
C SER A 52 -25.94 -22.20 16.93
N ARG A 53 -24.80 -22.32 16.26
CA ARG A 53 -24.15 -21.23 15.53
C ARG A 53 -24.28 -21.46 14.03
N GLY A 54 -25.06 -20.59 13.38
CA GLY A 54 -25.21 -20.53 11.93
C GLY A 54 -24.18 -19.61 11.26
N PHE A 55 -24.02 -19.76 9.95
CA PHE A 55 -23.29 -18.79 9.14
C PHE A 55 -24.04 -17.45 9.12
N ARG A 56 -23.40 -16.41 9.65
CA ARG A 56 -23.98 -15.07 9.77
C ARG A 56 -23.78 -14.26 8.49
N GLN A 57 -24.61 -14.52 7.48
CA GLN A 57 -24.57 -13.83 6.19
C GLN A 57 -24.65 -12.30 6.36
N ASP A 58 -25.47 -11.84 7.30
CA ASP A 58 -25.68 -10.44 7.71
C ASP A 58 -24.40 -9.70 8.12
N THR A 59 -23.39 -10.42 8.58
CA THR A 59 -22.10 -9.84 8.98
C THR A 59 -20.98 -10.23 8.02
N LYS A 60 -20.95 -11.49 7.59
CA LYS A 60 -19.88 -12.07 6.78
C LYS A 60 -19.88 -11.52 5.35
N VAL A 61 -21.05 -11.36 4.72
CA VAL A 61 -21.14 -10.82 3.36
C VAL A 61 -20.72 -9.34 3.33
N PRO A 62 -21.22 -8.44 4.21
CA PRO A 62 -20.74 -7.06 4.25
C PRO A 62 -19.23 -6.93 4.54
N SER A 63 -18.67 -7.77 5.42
CA SER A 63 -17.22 -7.77 5.67
C SER A 63 -16.42 -8.15 4.42
N LEU A 64 -16.88 -9.13 3.65
CA LEU A 64 -16.26 -9.49 2.37
C LEU A 64 -16.29 -8.31 1.41
N LEU A 65 -17.46 -7.69 1.23
CA LEU A 65 -17.63 -6.56 0.30
C LEU A 65 -16.74 -5.39 0.67
N LYS A 66 -16.65 -5.03 1.95
CA LYS A 66 -15.72 -3.99 2.44
C LYS A 66 -14.26 -4.33 2.15
N GLY A 67 -13.86 -5.59 2.35
CA GLY A 67 -12.50 -6.04 2.05
C GLY A 67 -12.17 -5.93 0.56
N ILE A 68 -13.12 -6.31 -0.31
CA ILE A 68 -12.97 -6.18 -1.76
C ILE A 68 -12.87 -4.70 -2.16
N GLU A 69 -13.76 -3.86 -1.63
CA GLU A 69 -13.79 -2.42 -1.91
C GLU A 69 -12.48 -1.73 -1.49
N TYR A 70 -11.92 -2.10 -0.33
CA TYR A 70 -10.63 -1.58 0.11
C TYR A 70 -9.49 -1.97 -0.85
N ILE A 71 -9.48 -3.21 -1.35
CA ILE A 71 -8.49 -3.65 -2.35
C ILE A 71 -8.67 -2.86 -3.66
N ASP A 72 -9.91 -2.67 -4.11
CA ASP A 72 -10.21 -1.94 -5.34
C ASP A 72 -9.77 -0.48 -5.26
N GLN A 73 -10.05 0.21 -4.15
CA GLN A 73 -9.56 1.57 -3.91
C GLN A 73 -8.03 1.63 -3.89
N ARG A 74 -7.36 0.62 -3.32
CA ARG A 74 -5.89 0.56 -3.31
C ARG A 74 -5.32 0.37 -4.72
N ILE A 75 -5.94 -0.47 -5.54
CA ILE A 75 -5.58 -0.65 -6.96
C ILE A 75 -5.76 0.68 -7.71
N GLU A 76 -6.91 1.35 -7.54
CA GLU A 76 -7.18 2.62 -8.21
C GLU A 76 -6.13 3.69 -7.88
N ARG A 77 -5.75 3.82 -6.60
CA ARG A 77 -4.68 4.73 -6.19
C ARG A 77 -3.34 4.36 -6.83
N ASN A 78 -2.99 3.08 -6.88
CA ASN A 78 -1.75 2.63 -7.52
C ASN A 78 -1.75 2.83 -9.04
N GLU A 79 -2.89 2.68 -9.70
CA GLU A 79 -3.03 2.96 -11.13
C GLU A 79 -2.82 4.45 -11.43
N LEU A 80 -3.28 5.35 -10.57
CA LEU A 80 -2.93 6.77 -10.67
C LEU A 80 -1.44 7.01 -10.51
N ARG A 81 -0.84 6.47 -9.44
CA ARG A 81 0.61 6.58 -9.19
C ARG A 81 1.38 6.17 -10.43
N LEU A 82 1.05 4.99 -10.95
CA LEU A 82 1.68 4.45 -12.15
C LEU A 82 1.46 5.36 -13.36
N LYS A 83 0.25 5.88 -13.58
CA LYS A 83 -0.05 6.79 -14.70
C LYS A 83 0.84 8.03 -14.67
N TYR A 84 0.97 8.69 -13.52
CA TYR A 84 1.82 9.88 -13.39
C TYR A 84 3.31 9.53 -13.44
N PHE A 85 3.70 8.44 -12.81
CA PHE A 85 5.09 7.99 -12.82
C PHE A 85 5.57 7.57 -14.22
N VAL A 86 4.75 6.86 -14.98
CA VAL A 86 5.04 6.52 -16.39
C VAL A 86 5.18 7.80 -17.21
N ARG A 87 4.34 8.81 -16.96
CA ARG A 87 4.46 10.10 -17.64
C ARG A 87 5.81 10.76 -17.33
N TYR A 88 6.22 10.82 -16.07
CA TYR A 88 7.56 11.27 -15.69
C TYR A 88 8.67 10.51 -16.43
N LEU A 89 8.60 9.17 -16.45
CA LEU A 89 9.58 8.34 -17.16
C LEU A 89 9.64 8.63 -18.66
N THR A 90 8.52 8.99 -19.29
CA THR A 90 8.48 9.39 -20.71
C THR A 90 9.02 10.80 -20.97
N GLU A 91 8.98 11.68 -19.98
CA GLU A 91 9.51 13.05 -20.07
C GLU A 91 11.04 13.09 -19.83
N LEU A 92 11.62 12.04 -19.25
CA LEU A 92 13.06 11.89 -19.09
C LEU A 92 13.79 11.65 -20.42
N PRO A 93 15.06 12.08 -20.55
CA PRO A 93 15.91 11.64 -21.65
C PRO A 93 15.98 10.11 -21.72
N GLN A 94 15.83 9.52 -22.90
CA GLN A 94 15.77 8.06 -23.09
C GLN A 94 16.90 7.31 -22.36
N LYS A 95 18.14 7.84 -22.42
CA LYS A 95 19.30 7.26 -21.74
C LYS A 95 19.17 7.23 -20.21
N GLU A 96 18.53 8.24 -19.62
CA GLU A 96 18.29 8.29 -18.17
C GLU A 96 17.17 7.35 -17.78
N CYS A 97 16.10 7.28 -18.57
CA CYS A 97 14.99 6.35 -18.39
C CYS A 97 15.45 4.89 -18.46
N ASP A 98 16.17 4.50 -19.53
CA ASP A 98 16.72 3.15 -19.69
C ASP A 98 17.65 2.78 -18.52
N LYS A 99 18.44 3.76 -18.05
CA LYS A 99 19.32 3.57 -16.91
C LYS A 99 18.54 3.35 -15.62
N LEU A 100 17.52 4.15 -15.32
CA LEU A 100 16.64 3.95 -14.15
C LEU A 100 15.97 2.57 -14.20
N LEU A 101 15.37 2.22 -15.34
CA LEU A 101 14.71 0.93 -15.51
C LEU A 101 15.68 -0.23 -15.31
N SER A 102 16.91 -0.14 -15.84
CA SER A 102 17.92 -1.18 -15.64
C SER A 102 18.35 -1.31 -14.17
N ILE A 103 18.52 -0.18 -13.46
CA ILE A 103 18.93 -0.16 -12.05
C ILE A 103 17.89 -0.85 -11.18
N PHE A 104 16.62 -0.46 -11.30
CA PHE A 104 15.56 -0.97 -10.42
C PHE A 104 15.07 -2.37 -10.82
N ARG A 105 15.20 -2.78 -12.09
CA ARG A 105 14.92 -4.18 -12.50
C ARG A 105 16.03 -5.16 -12.13
N LEU A 106 17.29 -4.71 -12.09
CA LEU A 106 18.45 -5.57 -11.78
C LEU A 106 18.91 -5.46 -10.33
N GLY A 107 18.28 -4.61 -9.52
CA GLY A 107 18.69 -4.34 -8.13
C GLY A 107 20.05 -3.65 -8.01
N GLU A 108 20.51 -2.95 -9.05
CA GLU A 108 21.85 -2.33 -9.11
C GLU A 108 21.83 -0.88 -8.61
N THR A 109 21.22 -0.64 -7.44
CA THR A 109 21.00 0.69 -6.84
C THR A 109 22.31 1.49 -6.66
N ASN A 110 23.44 0.79 -6.55
CA ASN A 110 24.79 1.36 -6.51
C ASN A 110 25.17 2.19 -7.76
N LYS A 111 24.49 2.00 -8.91
CA LYS A 111 24.73 2.74 -10.16
C LYS A 111 23.89 4.03 -10.26
N LEU A 112 23.06 4.30 -9.26
CA LEU A 112 22.20 5.48 -9.20
C LEU A 112 23.02 6.73 -8.86
N THR A 113 22.88 7.77 -9.68
CA THR A 113 23.52 9.06 -9.40
C THR A 113 22.65 9.86 -8.44
N LYS A 114 23.27 10.69 -7.58
CA LYS A 114 22.52 11.55 -6.65
C LYS A 114 21.49 12.44 -7.34
N LYS A 115 21.83 12.96 -8.52
CA LYS A 115 20.92 13.79 -9.30
C LYS A 115 19.66 13.03 -9.73
N MET A 116 19.83 11.79 -10.23
CA MET A 116 18.71 10.94 -10.63
C MET A 116 17.86 10.52 -9.44
N TYR A 117 18.51 10.20 -8.32
CA TYR A 117 17.85 9.89 -7.06
C TYR A 117 16.93 11.03 -6.61
N HIS A 118 17.48 12.23 -6.38
CA HIS A 118 16.71 13.37 -5.89
C HIS A 118 15.60 13.77 -6.86
N LYS A 119 15.87 13.81 -8.16
CA LYS A 119 14.85 14.16 -9.15
C LYS A 119 13.69 13.16 -9.19
N THR A 120 13.99 11.86 -9.07
CA THR A 120 12.94 10.83 -9.05
C THR A 120 12.14 10.87 -7.77
N LEU A 121 12.81 11.14 -6.64
CA LEU A 121 12.15 11.28 -5.35
C LEU A 121 11.25 12.52 -5.28
N GLU A 122 11.73 13.66 -5.81
CA GLU A 122 10.92 14.89 -5.93
C GLU A 122 9.63 14.64 -6.71
N GLU A 123 9.72 13.95 -7.85
CA GLU A 123 8.54 13.58 -8.63
C GLU A 123 7.59 12.68 -7.83
N ILE A 124 8.12 11.68 -7.10
CA ILE A 124 7.30 10.80 -6.27
C ILE A 124 6.55 11.61 -5.20
N TYR A 125 7.22 12.55 -4.53
CA TYR A 125 6.57 13.42 -3.57
C TYR A 125 5.47 14.30 -4.20
N GLU A 126 5.68 14.80 -5.42
CA GLU A 126 4.64 15.54 -6.16
C GLU A 126 3.43 14.64 -6.49
N ILE A 127 3.68 13.39 -6.89
CA ILE A 127 2.62 12.42 -7.16
C ILE A 127 1.84 12.08 -5.88
N GLU A 128 2.51 11.79 -4.77
CA GLU A 128 1.84 11.50 -3.49
C GLU A 128 1.05 12.70 -2.99
N ALA A 129 1.60 13.92 -3.05
CA ALA A 129 0.87 15.13 -2.68
C ALA A 129 -0.40 15.31 -3.53
N MET A 130 -0.33 15.04 -4.83
CA MET A 130 -1.49 15.07 -5.72
C MET A 130 -2.55 14.03 -5.35
N ILE A 131 -2.13 12.82 -4.97
CA ILE A 131 -3.04 11.75 -4.53
C ILE A 131 -3.70 12.10 -3.20
N CYS A 132 -2.94 12.58 -2.21
CA CYS A 132 -3.48 13.05 -0.94
C CYS A 132 -4.57 14.10 -1.15
N LEU A 133 -4.28 15.12 -1.98
CA LEU A 133 -5.26 16.16 -2.33
C LEU A 133 -6.51 15.59 -3.02
N ARG A 134 -6.35 14.60 -3.91
CA ARG A 134 -7.49 13.93 -4.57
C ARG A 134 -8.38 13.20 -3.57
N GLU A 135 -7.79 12.53 -2.59
CA GLU A 135 -8.50 11.75 -1.56
C GLU A 135 -9.07 12.65 -0.45
N GLY A 136 -8.79 13.96 -0.47
CA GLY A 136 -9.20 14.89 0.58
C GLY A 136 -8.43 14.69 1.89
N ILE A 137 -7.26 14.06 1.81
CA ILE A 137 -6.33 13.87 2.93
C ILE A 137 -5.35 15.05 2.90
N GLU A 138 -5.16 15.73 4.03
CA GLU A 138 -4.11 16.76 4.11
C GLU A 138 -2.76 16.08 3.88
N PRO A 139 -1.94 16.53 2.91
CA PRO A 139 -0.63 15.94 2.70
C PRO A 139 0.17 16.09 4.00
N GLU A 140 0.67 14.97 4.52
CA GLU A 140 1.53 14.98 5.69
C GLU A 140 2.68 15.94 5.41
N GLN A 141 2.74 17.04 6.17
CA GLN A 141 3.96 17.84 6.22
C GLN A 141 5.05 16.87 6.65
N VAL A 142 6.08 16.70 5.82
CA VAL A 142 7.22 15.82 6.09
C VAL A 142 7.91 16.30 7.38
N ASN A 143 7.38 15.87 8.52
CA ASN A 143 8.00 16.00 9.82
C ASN A 143 8.92 14.80 9.92
N SER A 144 10.17 14.97 9.49
CA SER A 144 11.18 13.91 9.40
C SER A 144 11.62 13.33 10.76
N TYR A 145 10.89 13.59 11.85
CA TYR A 145 11.20 13.07 13.18
C TYR A 145 9.88 12.88 13.94
N VAL A 146 9.54 11.62 14.26
CA VAL A 146 8.63 11.35 15.37
C VAL A 146 9.41 11.73 16.63
N GLU A 147 9.11 12.89 17.22
CA GLU A 147 9.64 13.25 18.53
C GLU A 147 9.08 12.26 19.55
N ILE A 148 9.89 11.28 19.93
CA ILE A 148 9.56 10.36 21.01
C ILE A 148 9.60 11.18 22.31
N THR A 149 8.43 11.45 22.89
CA THR A 149 8.32 12.15 24.18
C THR A 149 8.64 11.18 25.33
N GLU A 150 8.81 11.66 26.57
CA GLU A 150 9.01 10.75 27.72
C GLU A 150 7.73 9.99 28.10
N ASP A 151 6.58 10.37 27.55
CA ASP A 151 5.29 9.72 27.83
C ASP A 151 5.05 8.53 26.89
N PHE A 152 5.03 7.34 27.48
CA PHE A 152 4.84 6.08 26.76
C PHE A 152 3.50 6.00 26.03
N ASN A 153 2.45 6.66 26.54
CA ASN A 153 1.13 6.59 25.94
C ASN A 153 1.00 7.48 24.70
N GLU A 154 1.59 8.68 24.69
CA GLU A 154 1.64 9.54 23.50
C GLU A 154 2.47 8.89 22.39
N ASN A 155 3.59 8.25 22.75
CA ASN A 155 4.40 7.51 21.78
C ASN A 155 3.67 6.31 21.19
N LEU A 156 2.80 5.65 21.97
CA LEU A 156 1.99 4.54 21.49
C LEU A 156 0.91 4.99 20.52
N GLU A 157 0.25 6.12 20.77
CA GLU A 157 -0.71 6.71 19.82
C GLU A 157 0.01 7.14 18.53
N ASN A 158 1.15 7.82 18.64
CA ASN A 158 1.95 8.24 17.47
C ASN A 158 2.45 7.05 16.64
N LEU A 159 2.85 5.95 17.29
CA LEU A 159 3.24 4.71 16.59
C LEU A 159 2.03 3.98 16.00
N CYS A 160 0.89 3.96 16.68
CA CYS A 160 -0.33 3.35 16.16
C CYS A 160 -0.83 4.06 14.90
N ASP A 161 -0.73 5.38 14.83
CA ASP A 161 -1.07 6.15 13.63
C ASP A 161 -0.04 5.88 12.49
N TYR A 162 1.24 5.72 12.82
CA TYR A 162 2.28 5.39 11.84
C TYR A 162 2.14 3.98 11.23
N PHE A 163 1.65 3.00 11.99
CA PHE A 163 1.48 1.60 11.54
C PHE A 163 0.09 1.28 10.95
N ALA A 164 -0.83 2.26 10.90
CA ALA A 164 -2.19 2.05 10.42
C ALA A 164 -2.37 2.16 8.89
N ILE A 165 -1.29 2.28 8.10
CA ILE A 165 -1.29 2.31 6.62
C ILE A 165 -0.91 0.96 5.99
#